data_AF-A0A501WXF2-F1
#
_entry.id   AF-A0A501WXF2-F1
#
_cell.length_a   1.000
_cell.length_b   1.000
_cell.length_c   1.000
_cell.angle_alpha   90.00
_cell.angle_beta   90.00
_cell.angle_gamma   90.00
#
_symmetry.space_group_name_H-M   'P 1'
#
loop_
_entity.id
_entity.type
_entity.pdbx_description
1 polymer ?
#
loop_
_entity_poly.entity_id
_entity_poly.type
_entity_poly.pdbx_seq_one_letter_code
_entity_poly.pdbx_strand_id
1 'polypeptide(L)' 'MYLPENDDQLFDILSQLRVYAAANGMPALAERLDDALVVLTAERRRLVPAPAPASRDRP' A
#
# COMPACT_ATOMS: atom_id res chain seq x y z
N MET A 1 -13.49 3.27 17.19
CA MET A 1 -12.91 3.12 15.83
C MET A 1 -11.97 1.93 15.87
N TYR A 2 -12.09 0.98 14.95
CA TYR A 2 -11.06 -0.04 14.76
C TYR A 2 -9.90 0.61 14.01
N LEU A 3 -8.71 0.61 14.62
CA LEU A 3 -7.46 0.89 13.92
C LEU A 3 -7.04 -0.37 13.16
N PRO A 4 -6.52 -0.25 11.93
CA PRO A 4 -6.00 -1.40 11.21
C PRO A 4 -4.82 -2.03 11.95
N GLU A 5 -4.78 -3.36 11.97
CA GLU A 5 -3.80 -4.18 12.68
C GLU A 5 -2.49 -4.35 11.90
N ASN A 6 -2.54 -4.22 10.57
CA ASN A 6 -1.37 -4.33 9.69
C ASN A 6 -1.54 -3.55 8.36
N ASP A 7 -0.45 -3.43 7.62
CA ASP A 7 -0.39 -2.73 6.34
C ASP A 7 -1.27 -3.37 5.25
N ASP A 8 -1.49 -4.69 5.29
CA ASP A 8 -2.40 -5.38 4.35
C ASP A 8 -3.85 -4.93 4.58
N GLN A 9 -4.31 -4.92 5.84
CA GLN A 9 -5.64 -4.46 6.21
C GLN A 9 -5.83 -2.97 5.91
N LEU A 10 -4.80 -2.15 6.16
CA LEU A 10 -4.84 -0.74 5.82
C LEU A 10 -4.94 -0.53 4.30
N PHE A 11 -4.22 -1.31 3.50
CA PHE A 11 -4.31 -1.27 2.03
C PHE A 11 -5.71 -1.60 1.54
N ASP A 12 -6.33 -2.66 2.08
CA ASP A 12 -7.70 -3.05 1.74
C ASP A 12 -8.71 -1.94 2.06
N ILE A 13 -8.60 -1.32 3.24
CA ILE A 13 -9.47 -0.21 3.64
C ILE A 13 -9.31 0.98 2.69
N LEU A 14 -8.07 1.40 2.41
CA LEU A 14 -7.80 2.54 1.53
C LEU A 14 -8.28 2.28 0.09
N SER A 15 -8.12 1.05 -0.41
CA SER A 15 -8.59 0.68 -1.75
C SER A 15 -10.12 0.70 -1.86
N GLN A 16 -10.84 0.21 -0.84
CA GLN A 16 -12.30 0.26 -0.79
C GLN A 16 -12.81 1.71 -0.71
N LEU A 17 -12.17 2.55 0.12
CA LEU A 17 -12.52 3.96 0.24
C LEU A 17 -12.29 4.72 -1.08
N ARG A 18 -11.22 4.41 -1.82
CA ARG A 18 -10.94 5.01 -3.13
C ARG A 18 -12.05 4.69 -4.11
N VAL A 19 -12.46 3.42 -4.19
CA VAL A 19 -13.56 2.97 -5.07
C VAL A 19 -14.87 3.66 -4.68
N TYR A 20 -15.17 3.74 -3.39
CA TYR A 20 -16.35 4.45 -2.89
C TYR A 20 -16.31 5.94 -3.27
N ALA A 21 -15.19 6.62 -3.04
CA ALA A 21 -15.03 8.03 -3.39
C ALA A 21 -15.23 8.27 -4.89
N ALA A 22 -14.64 7.43 -5.74
CA ALA A 22 -14.81 7.51 -7.19
C ALA A 22 -16.28 7.29 -7.61
N ALA A 23 -16.95 6.28 -7.04
CA ALA A 23 -18.34 5.95 -7.35
C ALA A 23 -19.33 7.06 -6.92
N ASN A 24 -18.98 7.85 -5.90
CA ASN A 24 -19.83 8.90 -5.36
C ASN A 24 -19.45 10.30 -5.85
N GLY A 25 -18.66 10.40 -6.93
CA GLY A 25 -18.31 11.69 -7.52
C GLY A 25 -17.41 12.57 -6.64
N MET A 26 -16.54 11.95 -5.84
CA MET A 26 -15.56 12.62 -4.99
C MET A 26 -14.13 12.46 -5.55
N PRO A 27 -13.80 13.05 -6.71
CA PRO A 27 -12.54 12.78 -7.42
C PRO A 27 -11.30 13.19 -6.63
N ALA A 28 -11.32 14.37 -5.99
CA ALA A 28 -10.20 14.84 -5.18
C ALA A 28 -9.91 13.94 -3.97
N LEU A 29 -10.93 13.29 -3.42
CA LEU A 29 -10.75 12.32 -2.34
C LEU A 29 -10.18 11.00 -2.90
N ALA A 30 -10.69 10.53 -4.03
CA ALA A 30 -10.17 9.34 -4.69
C ALA A 30 -8.69 9.48 -5.06
N GLU A 31 -8.26 10.65 -5.57
CA GLU A 31 -6.86 10.96 -5.86
C GLU A 31 -5.99 10.90 -4.60
N ARG A 32 -6.40 11.55 -3.50
CA ARG A 32 -5.65 11.51 -2.24
C ARG A 32 -5.53 10.10 -1.66
N LEU A 33 -6.55 9.27 -1.84
CA LEU A 33 -6.53 7.88 -1.42
C LEU A 33 -5.61 7.04 -2.32
N ASP A 34 -5.54 7.35 -3.61
CA ASP A 34 -4.57 6.76 -4.54
C ASP A 34 -3.13 7.07 -4.12
N ASP A 35 -2.84 8.35 -3.81
CA ASP A 35 -1.53 8.78 -3.29
C ASP A 35 -1.16 8.04 -2.00
N ALA A 36 -2.12 7.88 -1.08
CA ALA A 36 -1.90 7.16 0.17
C ALA A 36 -1.54 5.68 -0.07
N LEU A 37 -2.19 5.02 -1.04
CA LEU A 37 -1.87 3.65 -1.43
C LEU A 37 -0.45 3.54 -2.02
N VAL A 38 -0.02 4.52 -2.83
CA VAL A 38 1.35 4.57 -3.36
C VAL A 38 2.36 4.70 -2.23
N VAL A 39 2.13 5.57 -1.26
CA VAL A 39 3.02 5.72 -0.09
C VAL A 39 3.07 4.44 0.73
N LEU A 40 1.93 3.83 1.05
CA LEU A 40 1.87 2.60 1.83
C LEU A 40 2.63 1.45 1.16
N THR A 41 2.45 1.28 -0.16
CA THR A 41 3.18 0.24 -0.91
C THR A 41 4.68 0.51 -0.99
N ALA A 42 5.09 1.78 -1.06
CA ALA A 42 6.50 2.17 -1.03
C ALA A 42 7.14 1.87 0.34
N GLU A 43 6.48 2.20 1.45
CA GLU A 43 7.00 1.91 2.80
C GLU A 43 7.07 0.40 3.05
N ARG A 44 6.07 -0.36 2.63
CA ARG A 44 6.08 -1.82 2.75
C ARG A 44 7.24 -2.46 2.01
N ARG A 45 7.62 -1.95 0.83
CA ARG A 45 8.81 -2.41 0.09
C ARG A 45 10.12 -2.09 0.80
N ARG A 46 10.21 -0.98 1.53
CA ARG A 46 11.42 -0.66 2.33
C ARG A 46 11.61 -1.61 3.49
N LEU A 47 10.51 -2.04 4.11
CA LEU A 47 10.53 -2.90 5.30
C LEU A 47 10.77 -4.38 4.97
N VAL A 48 10.48 -4.82 3.75
CA VAL A 48 10.83 -6.17 3.27
C VAL A 48 12.26 -6.14 2.76
N PRO A 49 13.25 -6.73 3.48
CA PRO A 49 14.61 -6.78 2.98
C PRO A 49 14.64 -7.53 1.65
N ALA A 50 15.31 -6.94 0.65
CA ALA A 50 15.54 -7.62 -0.62
C ALA A 50 16.22 -8.98 -0.34
N PRO A 51 15.81 -10.06 -1.02
CA PRO A 51 16.50 -11.34 -0.86
C PRO A 51 17.98 -11.12 -1.17
N ALA A 52 18.83 -11.44 -0.18
CA ALA A 52 20.27 -11.28 -0.30
C ALA A 52 20.73 -11.96 -1.60
N PRO A 53 21.63 -11.32 -2.38
CA PRO A 53 22.13 -11.94 -3.60
C PRO A 53 22.75 -13.28 -3.21
N ALA A 54 22.19 -14.38 -3.71
CA ALA A 54 22.72 -15.70 -3.50
C ALA A 54 24.20 -15.66 -3.84
N SER A 55 25.04 -15.86 -2.83
CA SER A 55 26.48 -15.98 -2.98
C SER A 55 26.71 -17.00 -4.08
N ARG A 56 27.04 -16.52 -5.28
CA ARG A 56 27.53 -17.37 -6.35
C ARG A 56 28.85 -17.89 -5.85
N ASP A 57 28.77 -19.05 -5.22
CA ASP A 57 29.88 -19.94 -4.96
C ASP A 57 30.70 -20.01 -6.25
N ARG A 58 31.87 -19.40 -6.20
CA ARG A 58 32.82 -19.41 -7.31
C ARG A 58 33.76 -20.57 -7.01
N PRO A 59 33.91 -21.54 -7.93
CA PRO A 59 34.82 -22.67 -7.76
C PRO A 59 36.28 -22.22 -7.68
#